data_AF-A0A9D5Y3C0-F1
#
_entry.id   AF-A0A9D5Y3C0-F1
#
_cell.length_a   1.000
_cell.length_b   1.000
_cell.length_c   1.000
_cell.angle_alpha   90.00
_cell.angle_beta   90.00
_cell.angle_gamma   90.00
#
_symmetry.space_group_name_H-M   'P 1'
#
loop_
_entity.id
_entity.type
_entity.pdbx_description
1 polymer ?
#
loop_
_entity_poly.entity_id
_entity_poly.type
_entity_poly.pdbx_seq_one_letter_code
_entity_poly.pdbx_strand_id
1 'polypeptide(L)'
;MKALWNNTVIAEAPEQDLIKIEGNWYFPPESINRQYLKPSYETSECVWKGTASYHDVVVDDERSEAAAWYYHEPNDSAIARVGKDFTDYIAFWRGVEVA
;
A
#
# COMPACT_ATOMS: atom_id res chain seq x y z
N MET A 1 -1.43 5.56 -13.12
CA MET A 1 -1.41 4.23 -12.48
C MET A 1 -2.58 4.14 -11.52
N LYS A 2 -3.27 3.00 -11.48
CA LYS A 2 -4.43 2.73 -10.65
C LYS A 2 -4.26 1.42 -9.90
N ALA A 3 -4.75 1.39 -8.66
CA ALA A 3 -5.05 0.17 -7.93
C ALA A 3 -6.56 -0.06 -7.99
N LEU A 4 -6.99 -1.16 -8.60
CA LEU A 4 -8.38 -1.50 -8.87
C LEU A 4 -8.77 -2.76 -8.10
N TRP A 5 -9.93 -2.73 -7.47
CA TRP A 5 -10.53 -3.92 -6.89
C TRP A 5 -12.04 -3.88 -7.08
N ASN A 6 -12.64 -4.98 -7.55
CA ASN A 6 -14.07 -5.04 -7.90
C ASN A 6 -14.52 -3.84 -8.75
N ASN A 7 -13.76 -3.54 -9.80
CA ASN A 7 -14.01 -2.43 -10.72
C ASN A 7 -14.04 -1.02 -10.07
N THR A 8 -13.52 -0.91 -8.84
CA THR A 8 -13.46 0.32 -8.06
C THR A 8 -12.01 0.78 -7.90
N VAL A 9 -11.76 2.07 -8.10
CA VAL A 9 -10.44 2.67 -7.92
C VAL A 9 -10.17 2.85 -6.43
N ILE A 10 -9.20 2.10 -5.91
CA ILE A 10 -8.75 2.18 -4.52
C ILE A 10 -7.66 3.25 -4.36
N ALA A 11 -6.79 3.38 -5.37
CA ALA A 11 -5.80 4.44 -5.45
C ALA A 11 -5.54 4.84 -6.90
N GLU A 12 -5.23 6.11 -7.14
CA GLU A 12 -4.81 6.60 -8.45
C GLU A 12 -3.77 7.72 -8.31
N ALA A 13 -2.62 7.54 -8.95
CA ALA A 13 -1.58 8.56 -9.00
C ALA A 13 -0.82 8.53 -10.34
N PRO A 14 -0.18 9.65 -10.73
CA PRO A 14 0.86 9.67 -11.75
C PRO A 14 2.03 8.75 -11.37
N GLU A 15 2.66 8.10 -12.35
CA GLU A 15 3.77 7.15 -12.09
C GLU A 15 4.96 7.82 -11.40
N GLN A 16 5.23 9.11 -11.69
CA GLN A 16 6.33 9.86 -11.06
C GLN A 16 6.16 10.04 -9.54
N ASP A 17 4.94 9.94 -9.03
CA ASP A 17 4.66 10.11 -7.60
C ASP A 17 4.79 8.78 -6.84
N LEU A 18 4.73 7.66 -7.57
CA LEU A 18 4.87 6.31 -7.04
C LEU A 18 6.32 5.98 -6.68
N ILE A 19 6.48 4.94 -5.86
CA ILE A 19 7.78 4.33 -5.55
C ILE A 19 7.73 2.86 -5.94
N LYS A 20 8.73 2.38 -6.68
CA LYS A 20 8.83 0.95 -7.01
C LYS A 20 9.81 0.26 -6.08
N ILE A 21 9.33 -0.66 -5.25
CA ILE A 21 10.16 -1.43 -4.30
C ILE A 21 9.88 -2.91 -4.51
N GLU A 22 10.92 -3.66 -4.89
CA GLU A 22 10.86 -5.13 -5.08
C GLU A 22 9.70 -5.57 -5.99
N GLY A 23 9.45 -4.82 -7.07
CA GLY A 23 8.40 -5.12 -8.04
C GLY A 23 7.01 -4.58 -7.68
N ASN A 24 6.81 -4.09 -6.46
CA ASN A 24 5.55 -3.51 -6.02
C ASN A 24 5.56 -1.99 -6.17
N TRP A 25 4.39 -1.45 -6.52
CA TRP A 25 4.17 -0.02 -6.61
C TRP A 25 3.52 0.49 -5.34
N TYR A 26 4.15 1.51 -4.76
CA TYR A 26 3.74 2.17 -3.54
C TYR A 26 3.11 3.51 -3.91
N PHE A 27 1.84 3.66 -3.58
CA PHE A 27 1.03 4.84 -3.81
C PHE A 27 1.17 5.81 -2.63
N PRO A 28 1.31 7.12 -2.89
CA PRO A 28 1.41 8.10 -1.82
C PRO A 28 0.08 8.19 -1.04
N PRO A 29 0.10 8.48 0.27
CA PRO A 29 -1.09 8.41 1.14
C PRO A 29 -2.27 9.28 0.69
N GLU A 30 -2.01 10.38 -0.02
CA GLU A 30 -3.01 11.31 -0.55
C GLU A 30 -3.73 10.78 -1.80
N SER A 31 -3.14 9.80 -2.49
CA SER A 31 -3.74 9.19 -3.69
C SER A 31 -4.72 8.06 -3.38
N ILE A 32 -4.89 7.74 -2.09
CA ILE A 32 -5.67 6.61 -1.62
C ILE A 32 -7.11 7.04 -1.31
N ASN A 33 -8.08 6.33 -1.89
CA ASN A 33 -9.49 6.46 -1.53
C ASN A 33 -9.77 5.75 -0.19
N ARG A 34 -9.45 6.43 0.92
CA ARG A 34 -9.51 5.88 2.29
C ARG A 34 -10.87 5.34 2.71
N GLN A 35 -11.95 5.73 2.04
CA GLN A 35 -13.29 5.17 2.28
C GLN A 35 -13.36 3.65 2.06
N TYR A 36 -12.50 3.11 1.18
CA TYR A 36 -12.40 1.68 0.88
C TYR A 36 -11.39 0.94 1.75
N LEU A 37 -10.68 1.63 2.64
CA LEU A 37 -9.74 1.00 3.57
C LEU A 37 -10.37 0.87 4.95
N LYS A 38 -10.27 -0.32 5.52
CA LYS A 38 -10.62 -0.58 6.92
C LYS A 38 -9.38 -0.98 7.72
N PRO A 39 -9.27 -0.56 8.99
CA PRO A 39 -8.19 -1.01 9.86
C PRO A 39 -8.14 -2.54 9.91
N SER A 40 -6.93 -3.10 9.80
CA SER A 40 -6.65 -4.50 10.12
C SER A 40 -5.71 -4.55 11.32
N TYR A 41 -5.79 -5.62 12.10
CA TYR A 41 -4.85 -5.88 13.20
C TYR A 41 -3.63 -6.70 12.73
N GLU A 42 -3.63 -7.11 11.46
CA GLU A 42 -2.53 -7.84 10.85
C GLU A 42 -1.29 -6.95 10.76
N THR A 43 -0.13 -7.52 11.12
CA THR A 43 1.18 -6.93 10.90
C THR A 43 2.16 -8.02 10.47
N SER A 44 3.26 -7.63 9.82
CA SER A 44 4.34 -8.56 9.49
C SER A 44 5.70 -7.90 9.62
N GLU A 45 6.71 -8.70 9.96
CA GLU A 45 8.08 -8.21 10.13
C GLU A 45 8.89 -8.41 8.85
N CYS A 46 9.49 -7.33 8.35
CA CYS A 46 10.47 -7.37 7.27
C CYS A 46 11.83 -6.98 7.82
N VAL A 47 12.81 -7.88 7.69
CA VAL A 47 14.17 -7.72 8.23
C VAL A 47 14.81 -6.39 7.88
N TRP A 48 14.53 -5.85 6.68
CA TRP A 48 15.15 -4.61 6.24
C TRP A 48 14.22 -3.40 6.27
N LYS A 49 12.91 -3.56 6.04
CA LYS A 49 11.96 -2.44 5.99
C LYS A 49 11.37 -2.07 7.35
N GLY A 50 11.30 -2.99 8.30
CA GLY A 50 10.60 -2.83 9.58
C GLY A 50 9.23 -3.53 9.59
N THR A 51 8.35 -3.10 10.48
CA THR A 51 7.00 -3.66 10.66
C THR A 51 6.05 -3.12 9.60
N ALA A 52 5.47 -4.01 8.79
CA ALA A 52 4.38 -3.70 7.89
C ALA A 52 3.05 -3.74 8.63
N SER A 53 2.21 -2.75 8.39
CA SER A 53 0.81 -2.69 8.84
C SER A 53 -0.11 -2.89 7.64
N TYR A 54 -1.31 -3.41 7.90
CA TYR A 54 -2.24 -3.76 6.84
C TYR A 54 -3.60 -3.06 7.00
N HIS A 55 -4.24 -2.83 5.86
CA HIS A 55 -5.65 -2.48 5.74
C HIS A 55 -6.37 -3.54 4.93
N ASP A 56 -7.62 -3.79 5.30
CA ASP A 56 -8.53 -4.51 4.43
C ASP A 56 -9.05 -3.55 3.36
N VAL A 57 -9.21 -4.05 2.14
CA VAL A 57 -9.89 -3.32 1.06
C VAL A 57 -11.35 -3.78 1.05
N VAL A 58 -12.27 -2.84 1.19
CA VAL A 58 -13.71 -3.10 1.27
C VAL A 58 -14.44 -2.25 0.24
N VAL A 59 -15.23 -2.90 -0.61
CA VAL A 59 -16.06 -2.30 -1.65
C VAL A 59 -17.40 -2.99 -1.55
N ASP A 60 -18.46 -2.21 -1.33
CA ASP A 60 -19.79 -2.70 -0.98
C ASP A 60 -19.75 -3.69 0.21
N ASP A 61 -20.30 -4.89 0.05
CA ASP A 61 -20.32 -5.95 1.07
C ASP A 61 -19.13 -6.92 0.96
N GLU A 62 -18.23 -6.71 -0.01
CA GLU A 62 -17.07 -7.57 -0.23
C GLU A 62 -15.83 -7.02 0.48
N ARG A 63 -15.00 -7.95 0.97
CA ARG A 63 -13.74 -7.64 1.67
C ARG A 63 -12.58 -8.47 1.12
N SER A 64 -11.49 -7.79 0.76
CA SER A 64 -10.17 -8.41 0.60
C SER A 64 -9.32 -8.11 1.83
N GLU A 65 -9.12 -9.14 2.66
CA GLU A 65 -8.43 -9.02 3.94
C GLU A 65 -6.93 -8.74 3.75
N ALA A 66 -6.42 -7.81 4.56
CA ALA A 66 -5.05 -7.33 4.56
C ALA A 66 -4.51 -7.02 3.16
N ALA A 67 -5.35 -6.54 2.24
CA ALA A 67 -5.03 -6.40 0.82
C ALA A 67 -4.20 -5.15 0.47
N ALA A 68 -4.09 -4.22 1.42
CA ALA A 68 -3.26 -3.04 1.32
C ALA A 68 -2.25 -3.03 2.47
N TRP A 69 -0.97 -2.79 2.20
CA TRP A 69 0.06 -2.74 3.24
C TRP A 69 0.93 -1.50 3.13
N TYR A 70 1.47 -1.08 4.26
CA TYR A 70 2.30 0.11 4.38
C TYR A 70 3.27 -0.02 5.56
N TYR A 71 4.24 0.88 5.64
CA TYR A 71 5.18 0.97 6.75
C TYR A 71 5.00 2.33 7.43
N HIS A 72 4.54 2.32 8.68
CA HIS A 72 4.38 3.56 9.46
C HIS A 72 5.71 4.09 9.99
N GLU A 73 6.61 3.17 10.33
CA GLU A 73 7.96 3.46 10.82
C GLU A 73 8.95 2.61 10.03
N PRO A 74 9.18 2.90 8.74
CA PRO A 74 10.19 2.18 7.98
C PRO A 74 11.57 2.44 8.55
N ASN A 75 12.43 1.43 8.56
CA ASN A 75 13.80 1.59 9.03
C ASN A 75 14.54 2.69 8.23
N ASP A 76 15.34 3.51 8.90
CA ASP A 76 16.16 4.55 8.26
C ASP A 76 17.05 3.98 7.14
N SER A 77 17.60 2.78 7.34
CA SER A 77 18.42 2.08 6.34
C SER A 77 17.60 1.67 5.11
N ALA A 78 16.31 1.41 5.27
CA ALA A 78 15.39 1.12 4.17
C ALA A 78 15.13 2.37 3.35
N ILE A 79 14.82 3.50 4.02
CA ILE A 79 14.63 4.80 3.37
C ILE A 79 15.88 5.16 2.57
N ALA A 80 17.07 5.03 3.18
CA ALA A 80 18.35 5.29 2.51
C ALA A 80 18.58 4.36 1.31
N ARG A 81 18.22 3.06 1.43
CA ARG A 81 18.35 2.09 0.34
C ARG A 81 17.41 2.37 -0.83
N VAL A 82 16.18 2.80 -0.55
CA VAL A 82 15.18 3.16 -1.57
C VAL A 82 15.50 4.53 -2.20
N GLY A 83 16.14 5.43 -1.45
CA GLY A 83 16.49 6.78 -1.88
C GLY A 83 15.33 7.78 -1.77
N LYS A 84 14.18 7.36 -1.24
CA LYS A 84 12.99 8.18 -1.00
C LYS A 84 12.29 7.65 0.25
N ASP A 85 11.76 8.58 1.04
CA ASP A 85 10.88 8.25 2.16
C ASP A 85 9.57 7.66 1.63
N PHE A 86 9.25 6.46 2.11
CA PHE A 86 8.05 5.71 1.74
C PHE A 86 7.14 5.47 2.95
N THR A 87 7.33 6.24 4.03
CA THR A 87 6.47 6.24 5.20
C THR A 87 5.00 6.42 4.79
N ASP A 88 4.15 5.51 5.26
CA ASP A 88 2.72 5.43 4.98
C ASP A 88 2.33 5.28 3.50
N TYR A 89 3.28 5.13 2.58
CA TYR A 89 2.95 4.75 1.21
C TYR A 89 2.35 3.35 1.19
N ILE A 90 1.33 3.15 0.35
CA ILE A 90 0.51 1.94 0.34
C ILE A 90 0.73 1.14 -0.93
N ALA A 91 1.00 -0.15 -0.79
CA ALA A 91 1.02 -1.10 -1.89
C ALA A 91 -0.10 -2.13 -1.73
N PHE A 92 -0.44 -2.83 -2.82
CA PHE A 92 -1.65 -3.66 -2.91
C PHE A 92 -1.38 -5.06 -3.48
N TRP A 93 -2.15 -6.05 -3.01
CA TRP A 93 -2.10 -7.46 -3.45
C TRP A 93 -3.47 -8.12 -3.25
N ARG A 94 -3.54 -9.46 -3.21
CA ARG A 94 -4.76 -10.24 -2.89
C ARG A 94 -5.96 -9.84 -3.75
N GLY A 95 -5.74 -9.83 -5.07
CA GLY A 95 -6.77 -9.55 -6.07
C GLY A 95 -6.93 -8.06 -6.42
N VAL A 96 -6.29 -7.14 -5.69
CA VAL A 96 -6.18 -5.75 -6.14
C VAL A 96 -5.22 -5.69 -7.32
N GLU A 97 -5.70 -5.28 -8.48
CA GLU A 97 -4.93 -5.14 -9.70
C GLU A 97 -4.25 -3.77 -9.75
N VAL A 98 -2.97 -3.74 -10.12
CA VAL A 98 -2.20 -2.49 -10.25
C VAL A 98 -1.73 -2.34 -11.70
N ALA A 99 -2.22 -1.31 -12.40
CA ALA A 99 -1.94 -1.06 -13.82
C ALA A 99 -1.99 0.44 -14.20
#